data_AF-A0A5B2XE63-F1
#
_entry.id   AF-A0A5B2XE63-F1
#
_cell.length_a   1.000
_cell.length_b   1.000
_cell.length_c   1.000
_cell.angle_alpha   90.00
_cell.angle_beta   90.00
_cell.angle_gamma   90.00
#
_symmetry.space_group_name_H-M   'P 1'
#
loop_
_entity.id
_entity.type
_entity.pdbx_description
1 polymer ?
#
loop_
_entity_poly.entity_id
_entity_poly.type
_entity_poly.pdbx_seq_one_letter_code
_entity_poly.pdbx_strand_id
1 'polypeptide(L)'
;MRQLSLLHLWWLTQINDPPPAAPPGKLAEVATTFVGWLKWGLLITAVVALVVGGIMMITGRRNRNQMAVEGAMSLPWVVGGIGMGLGAVSIVLFVSGSS
;
A
#
# COMPACT_ATOMS: atom_id res chain seq x y z
N MET A 1 25.36 1.80 41.72
CA MET A 1 23.96 1.51 41.32
C MET A 1 23.64 1.85 39.85
N ARG A 2 24.47 2.61 39.11
CA ARG A 2 24.23 2.97 37.69
C ARG A 2 24.60 1.91 36.64
N GLN A 3 25.39 0.89 37.00
CA GLN A 3 25.86 -0.13 36.04
C GLN A 3 24.83 -1.23 35.74
N LEU A 4 23.88 -1.48 36.64
CA LEU A 4 22.86 -2.51 36.44
C LEU A 4 21.81 -2.10 35.40
N SER A 5 21.61 -0.81 35.09
CA SER A 5 20.61 -0.41 34.08
C SER A 5 21.06 -0.70 32.65
N LEU A 6 22.37 -0.79 32.38
CA LEU A 6 22.88 -1.09 31.04
C LEU A 6 22.67 -2.56 30.68
N LEU A 7 22.86 -3.48 31.64
CA LEU A 7 22.55 -4.92 31.48
C LEU A 7 21.08 -5.16 31.11
N HIS A 8 20.18 -4.30 31.58
CA HIS A 8 18.76 -4.36 31.23
C HIS A 8 18.43 -3.77 29.84
N LEU A 9 19.34 -3.03 29.21
CA LEU A 9 19.17 -2.54 27.83
C LEU A 9 19.79 -3.50 26.81
N TRP A 10 20.85 -4.21 27.19
CA TRP A 10 21.47 -5.22 26.34
C TRP A 10 20.53 -6.41 26.04
N TRP A 11 19.67 -6.85 26.97
CA TRP A 11 18.71 -7.93 26.66
C TRP A 11 17.57 -7.47 25.73
N LEU A 12 17.20 -6.19 25.75
CA LEU A 12 16.22 -5.64 24.81
C LEU A 12 16.75 -5.60 23.37
N THR A 13 18.07 -5.48 23.20
CA THR A 13 18.73 -5.57 21.88
C THR A 13 18.97 -7.02 21.40
N GLN A 14 18.73 -8.01 22.27
CA GLN A 14 18.94 -9.44 21.99
C GLN A 14 17.63 -10.17 21.64
N ILE A 15 16.53 -9.45 21.42
CA ILE A 15 15.43 -9.99 20.61
C ILE A 15 15.98 -10.05 19.19
N ASN A 16 16.68 -11.15 18.94
CA ASN A 16 17.19 -11.53 17.64
C ASN A 16 15.96 -11.85 16.79
N ASP A 17 15.27 -10.82 16.32
CA ASP A 17 14.12 -10.94 15.44
C ASP A 17 14.67 -11.43 14.10
N PRO A 18 14.46 -12.72 13.76
CA PRO A 18 14.94 -13.23 12.49
C PRO A 18 14.30 -12.42 11.37
N PRO A 19 15.00 -12.20 10.25
CA PRO A 19 14.42 -11.52 9.11
C PRO A 19 13.09 -12.19 8.74
N PRO A 20 12.05 -11.42 8.36
CA PRO A 20 10.74 -11.96 8.07
C PRO A 20 10.80 -13.06 7.00
N ALA A 21 10.69 -14.31 7.45
CA ALA A 21 10.71 -15.46 6.56
C ALA A 21 9.29 -15.82 6.17
N ALA A 22 9.02 -15.93 4.87
CA ALA A 22 7.75 -16.46 4.39
C ALA A 22 7.56 -17.89 4.93
N PRO A 23 6.37 -18.23 5.48
CA PRO A 23 6.12 -19.56 6.02
C PRO A 23 6.31 -20.63 4.94
N PRO A 24 7.21 -21.62 5.12
CA PRO A 24 7.57 -22.56 4.07
C PRO A 24 6.40 -23.46 3.66
N GLY A 25 6.34 -23.81 2.37
CA GLY A 25 5.36 -24.76 1.82
C GLY A 25 4.12 -24.11 1.19
N LYS A 26 3.01 -24.86 1.15
CA LYS A 26 1.77 -24.47 0.44
C LYS A 26 1.14 -23.17 0.95
N LEU A 27 1.45 -22.75 2.17
CA LEU A 27 0.95 -21.50 2.76
C LEU A 27 1.55 -20.27 2.07
N ALA A 28 2.82 -20.33 1.67
CA ALA A 28 3.45 -19.25 0.90
C ALA A 28 2.80 -19.11 -0.48
N GLU A 29 2.50 -20.22 -1.16
CA GLU A 29 1.87 -20.22 -2.49
C GLU A 29 0.44 -19.66 -2.46
N VAL A 30 -0.31 -20.00 -1.41
CA VAL A 30 -1.65 -19.44 -1.20
C VAL A 30 -1.55 -17.93 -0.92
N ALA A 31 -0.62 -17.51 -0.06
CA ALA A 31 -0.40 -16.10 0.25
C ALA A 31 0.02 -15.29 -0.99
N THR A 32 0.93 -15.79 -1.82
CA THR A 32 1.34 -15.11 -3.07
C THR A 32 0.19 -15.01 -4.06
N THR A 33 -0.65 -16.03 -4.15
CA THR A 33 -1.85 -16.01 -5.00
C THR A 33 -2.84 -14.94 -4.52
N PHE A 34 -3.15 -14.90 -3.21
CA PHE A 34 -4.03 -13.88 -2.64
C PHE A 34 -3.48 -12.45 -2.84
N VAL A 35 -2.19 -12.25 -2.62
CA VAL A 35 -1.52 -10.96 -2.89
C VAL A 35 -1.60 -10.60 -4.38
N GLY A 36 -1.47 -11.58 -5.27
CA GLY A 36 -1.67 -11.40 -6.71
C GLY A 36 -3.06 -10.87 -7.05
N TRP A 37 -4.11 -11.47 -6.47
CA TRP A 37 -5.49 -10.99 -6.63
C TRP A 37 -5.70 -9.58 -6.08
N LEU A 38 -5.15 -9.27 -4.91
CA LEU A 38 -5.23 -7.95 -4.31
C LEU A 38 -4.55 -6.89 -5.17
N LYS A 39 -3.36 -7.17 -5.70
CA LYS A 39 -2.66 -6.27 -6.61
C LYS A 39 -3.48 -6.01 -7.87
N TRP A 40 -4.05 -7.06 -8.45
CA TRP A 40 -4.88 -6.92 -9.64
C TRP A 40 -6.15 -6.11 -9.37
N GLY A 41 -6.84 -6.38 -8.25
CA GLY A 41 -8.01 -5.62 -7.82
C GLY A 41 -7.70 -4.14 -7.54
N LEU A 42 -6.56 -3.84 -6.93
CA LEU A 42 -6.10 -2.48 -6.69
C LEU A 42 -5.86 -1.73 -8.01
N LEU A 43 -5.18 -2.37 -8.98
CA LEU A 43 -4.91 -1.75 -10.29
C LEU A 43 -6.21 -1.46 -11.05
N ILE A 44 -7.17 -2.39 -11.06
CA ILE A 44 -8.46 -2.17 -11.72
C ILE A 44 -9.21 -1.02 -11.06
N THR A 45 -9.27 -1.01 -9.72
CA THR A 45 -9.97 0.04 -8.97
C THR A 45 -9.35 1.41 -9.23
N ALA A 46 -8.01 1.48 -9.29
CA ALA A 46 -7.30 2.72 -9.63
C ALA A 46 -7.66 3.23 -11.03
N VAL A 47 -7.70 2.34 -12.03
CA VAL A 47 -8.08 2.71 -13.41
C VAL A 47 -9.53 3.17 -13.47
N VAL A 48 -10.46 2.44 -12.84
CA VAL A 48 -11.88 2.80 -12.81
C VAL A 48 -12.10 4.18 -12.18
N ALA A 49 -11.44 4.46 -11.06
CA ALA A 49 -11.56 5.74 -10.38
C ALA A 49 -11.07 6.92 -11.26
N LEU A 50 -9.96 6.76 -11.98
CA LEU A 50 -9.47 7.77 -12.94
C LEU A 50 -10.44 7.97 -14.10
N VAL A 51 -10.99 6.88 -14.65
CA VAL A 51 -11.95 6.93 -15.76
C VAL A 51 -13.23 7.66 -15.33
N VAL A 52 -13.78 7.35 -14.15
CA VAL A 52 -14.98 8.03 -13.64
C VAL A 52 -14.73 9.52 -13.39
N GLY A 53 -13.59 9.87 -12.76
CA GLY A 53 -13.19 11.28 -12.60
C GLY A 53 -13.08 12.00 -13.94
N GLY A 54 -12.46 11.36 -14.94
CA GLY A 54 -12.33 11.89 -16.30
C GLY A 54 -13.67 12.06 -17.01
N ILE A 55 -14.58 11.08 -16.92
CA ILE A 55 -15.92 11.16 -17.51
C ILE A 55 -16.69 12.36 -16.94
N MET A 56 -16.60 12.59 -15.63
CA MET A 56 -17.24 13.75 -14.98
C MET A 56 -16.69 15.08 -15.50
N MET A 57 -15.36 15.17 -15.69
CA MET A 57 -14.73 16.37 -16.28
C MET A 57 -15.12 16.60 -17.74
N ILE A 58 -15.14 15.54 -18.56
CA ILE A 58 -15.53 15.61 -19.98
C ILE A 58 -16.99 16.06 -20.11
N THR A 59 -17.87 15.54 -19.23
CA THR A 59 -19.31 15.81 -19.27
C THR A 59 -19.65 17.24 -18.81
N GLY A 60 -18.92 17.79 -17.83
CA GLY A 60 -19.20 19.13 -17.27
C GLY A 60 -18.99 20.31 -18.23
N ARG A 61 -18.44 20.09 -19.44
CA ARG A 61 -18.11 21.13 -20.43
C ARG A 61 -19.31 21.95 -20.94
N ARG A 62 -20.55 21.47 -20.75
CA ARG A 62 -21.76 22.07 -21.35
C ARG A 62 -22.68 22.76 -20.34
N ASN A 63 -22.14 23.54 -19.39
CA ASN A 63 -22.91 24.41 -18.47
C ASN A 63 -23.34 23.80 -17.12
N ARG A 64 -22.64 22.77 -16.61
CA ARG A 64 -22.79 22.28 -15.21
C ARG A 64 -21.41 22.02 -14.59
N ASN A 65 -20.70 23.12 -14.29
CA ASN A 65 -19.35 23.12 -13.74
C ASN A 65 -19.22 22.28 -12.45
N GLN A 66 -20.28 22.25 -11.65
CA GLN A 66 -20.30 21.56 -10.35
C GLN A 66 -19.96 20.08 -10.49
N MET A 67 -20.43 19.39 -11.55
CA MET A 67 -20.13 17.97 -11.76
C MET A 67 -18.67 17.71 -12.15
N ALA A 68 -18.04 18.62 -12.90
CA ALA A 68 -16.62 18.52 -13.24
C ALA A 68 -15.72 18.82 -12.03
N VAL A 69 -16.15 19.75 -11.17
CA VAL A 69 -15.44 20.10 -9.94
C VAL A 69 -15.44 18.93 -8.96
N GLU A 70 -16.58 18.28 -8.74
CA GLU A 70 -16.64 17.07 -7.88
C GLU A 70 -15.70 15.96 -8.40
N GLY A 71 -15.66 15.76 -9.72
CA GLY A 71 -14.72 14.84 -10.35
C GLY A 71 -13.25 15.22 -10.08
N ALA A 72 -12.89 16.50 -10.17
CA ALA A 72 -11.54 16.99 -9.89
C ALA A 72 -11.13 16.85 -8.43
N MET A 73 -12.06 17.08 -7.50
CA MET A 73 -11.81 16.93 -6.06
C MET A 73 -11.59 15.47 -5.64
N SER A 74 -12.00 14.51 -6.46
CA SER A 74 -11.73 13.08 -6.22
C SER A 74 -10.30 12.65 -6.61
N LEU A 75 -9.62 13.38 -7.52
CA LEU A 75 -8.29 13.00 -8.01
C LEU A 75 -7.22 12.90 -6.91
N PRO A 76 -7.11 13.81 -5.93
CA PRO A 76 -6.18 13.65 -4.82
C PRO A 76 -6.37 12.34 -4.05
N TRP A 77 -7.62 11.88 -3.91
CA TRP A 77 -7.90 10.61 -3.24
C TRP A 77 -7.49 9.41 -4.10
N VAL A 78 -7.65 9.50 -5.42
CA VAL A 78 -7.14 8.47 -6.33
C VAL A 78 -5.62 8.38 -6.26
N VAL A 79 -4.93 9.52 -6.26
CA VAL A 79 -3.46 9.58 -6.12
C VAL A 79 -3.03 9.06 -4.74
N GLY A 80 -3.75 9.41 -3.67
CA GLY A 80 -3.50 8.89 -2.32
C GLY A 80 -3.64 7.37 -2.23
N GLY A 81 -4.69 6.80 -2.84
CA GLY A 81 -4.90 5.35 -2.88
C GLY A 81 -3.82 4.60 -3.68
N ILE A 82 -3.40 5.14 -4.83
CA ILE A 82 -2.29 4.57 -5.61
C ILE A 82 -0.98 4.67 -4.81
N GLY A 83 -0.73 5.81 -4.17
CA GLY A 83 0.44 6.02 -3.32
C GLY A 83 0.52 5.03 -2.16
N MET A 84 -0.60 4.74 -1.49
CA MET A 84 -0.68 3.70 -0.46
C MET A 84 -0.38 2.31 -1.04
N GLY A 85 -0.90 1.99 -2.22
CA GLY A 85 -0.60 0.72 -2.90
C GLY A 85 0.89 0.55 -3.22
N LEU A 86 1.54 1.61 -3.73
CA LEU A 86 2.97 1.62 -3.99
C LEU A 86 3.80 1.50 -2.71
N GLY A 87 3.38 2.19 -1.65
CA GLY A 87 4.00 2.09 -0.32
C GLY A 87 3.89 0.69 0.29
N ALA A 88 2.77 0.00 0.08
CA ALA A 88 2.62 -1.39 0.51
C ALA A 88 3.63 -2.32 -0.21
N VAL A 89 3.87 -2.11 -1.51
CA VAL A 89 4.86 -2.89 -2.27
C VAL A 89 6.27 -2.66 -1.76
N SER A 90 6.65 -1.41 -1.45
CA SER A 90 7.99 -1.12 -0.92
C SER A 90 8.22 -1.72 0.46
N ILE A 91 7.20 -1.77 1.32
CA ILE A 91 7.27 -2.47 2.62
C ILE A 91 7.52 -3.97 2.39
N VAL A 92 6.77 -4.61 1.49
CA VAL A 92 6.96 -6.05 1.19
C VAL A 92 8.35 -6.34 0.65
N LEU A 93 8.88 -5.48 -0.23
CA LEU A 93 10.25 -5.62 -0.75
C LEU A 93 11.31 -5.48 0.35
N PHE A 94 11.16 -4.48 1.22
CA PHE A 94 12.04 -4.29 2.38
C PHE A 94 12.02 -5.50 3.32
N VAL A 95 10.83 -6.02 3.60
CA VAL A 95 10.60 -7.19 4.46
C VAL A 95 11.15 -8.48 3.84
N SER A 96 11.09 -8.62 2.51
CA SER A 96 11.51 -9.84 1.80
C SER A 96 13.02 -9.90 1.52
N GLY A 97 13.78 -8.84 1.82
CA GLY A 97 15.23 -8.80 1.64
C GLY A 97 15.73 -8.86 0.19
N SER A 98 14.83 -8.75 -0.80
CA SER A 98 15.19 -8.74 -2.22
C SER A 98 15.65 -7.34 -2.63
N SER A 99 16.94 -7.07 -2.47
CA SER A 99 17.65 -5.98 -3.17
C SER A 99 18.22 -6.50 -4.50
#